data_AF-A0A914X4D5-F1
#
_entry.id   AF-A0A914X4D5-F1
#
_cell.length_a   1.000
_cell.length_b   1.000
_cell.length_c   1.000
_cell.angle_alpha   90.00
_cell.angle_beta   90.00
_cell.angle_gamma   90.00
#
_symmetry.space_group_name_H-M   'P 1'
#
loop_
_entity.id
_entity.type
_entity.pdbx_description
1 polymer ?
#
loop_
_entity_poly.entity_id
_entity_poly.type
_entity_poly.pdbx_seq_one_letter_code
_entity_poly.pdbx_strand_id
1 'polypeptide(L)'
;MTSLSEQLQRLAIPAAAQLTADRRRASFLFDAKQAAGLDRETVFKIGQQGLSALKEIDAAFGEFDSNLFAESSQNVDRSILSKDANAKLNANIEKFLLRITPYFLLSPAHKAIEWLVYRFNVHEFNVDAVLAAGLPYHDTNTFARLLSIVELAPNDRQWAWLQSFKKSEAPVTRRALINACQSSNHALVSFVCEQIPRAIATLGEDELATKAQVLFTFVTSTLIGVLEDGSLVTDKLISKIVPYLAIALRSKLKPYRLCSLMVTCQLGVVVTLSDTVVQSLLKLILLKGNVATIEASLAACVVLCQRQTVSRLPRKAILKLARKAADLSLITHLTSLSETFDLDRFLKALWTTLLDQSIIVDDDARQVCADLIASTITELKLTPDEAATFFRLFMEAQGGSPKVDFPSNLKTAVRAACLRHAASFDVVRKEWIVQDAGVVEAVITRCSIAPHEIGITSAETETNAERKKRRRRNSSMRQSES
;
A
#
# COMPACT_ATOMS: atom_id res chain seq x y z
N MET A 1 -14.35 -43.41 -1.19
CA MET A 1 -15.67 -42.88 -1.62
C MET A 1 -16.00 -43.49 -2.98
N THR A 2 -17.26 -43.82 -3.27
CA THR A 2 -17.67 -44.41 -4.56
C THR A 2 -17.99 -43.31 -5.59
N SER A 3 -17.79 -43.58 -6.88
CA SER A 3 -18.04 -42.60 -7.97
C SER A 3 -19.45 -42.00 -7.94
N LEU A 4 -20.45 -42.79 -7.54
CA LEU A 4 -21.84 -42.34 -7.37
C LEU A 4 -22.00 -41.35 -6.20
N SER A 5 -21.29 -41.57 -5.09
CA SER A 5 -21.28 -40.65 -3.95
C SER A 5 -20.71 -39.29 -4.31
N GLU A 6 -19.68 -39.25 -5.16
CA GLU A 6 -19.12 -38.00 -5.67
C GLU A 6 -20.06 -37.30 -6.67
N GLN A 7 -20.75 -38.06 -7.52
CA GLN A 7 -21.77 -37.52 -8.45
C GLN A 7 -22.96 -36.92 -7.69
N LEU A 8 -23.45 -37.59 -6.65
CA LEU A 8 -24.54 -37.08 -5.81
C LEU A 8 -24.12 -35.83 -5.03
N GLN A 9 -22.89 -35.79 -4.51
CA GLN A 9 -22.36 -34.58 -3.87
C GLN A 9 -22.24 -33.39 -4.83
N ARG A 10 -21.90 -33.63 -6.11
CA ARG A 10 -21.86 -32.57 -7.13
C ARG A 10 -23.24 -32.04 -7.53
N LEU A 11 -24.29 -32.85 -7.37
CA LEU A 11 -25.67 -32.50 -7.71
C LEU A 11 -26.46 -31.91 -6.53
N ALA A 12 -25.92 -31.96 -5.31
CA ALA A 12 -26.56 -31.40 -4.14
C ALA A 12 -26.58 -29.86 -4.22
N ILE A 13 -27.78 -29.28 -4.38
CA ILE A 13 -28.02 -27.83 -4.35
C ILE A 13 -28.60 -27.47 -2.96
N PRO A 14 -28.25 -26.31 -2.35
CA PRO A 14 -28.79 -25.91 -1.04
C PRO A 14 -30.32 -25.97 -0.94
N ALA A 15 -31.04 -25.66 -2.03
CA ALA A 15 -32.50 -25.78 -2.11
C ALA A 15 -33.00 -27.24 -1.99
N ALA A 16 -32.26 -28.22 -2.50
CA ALA A 16 -32.61 -29.64 -2.36
C ALA A 16 -32.37 -30.15 -0.93
N ALA A 17 -31.40 -29.59 -0.21
CA ALA A 17 -31.14 -29.89 1.20
C ALA A 17 -32.24 -29.35 2.14
N GLN A 18 -33.06 -28.39 1.68
CA GLN A 18 -34.20 -27.87 2.45
C GLN A 18 -35.39 -28.84 2.52
N LEU A 19 -35.42 -29.90 1.71
CA LEU A 19 -36.56 -30.84 1.61
C LEU A 19 -36.44 -32.06 2.55
N THR A 20 -35.38 -32.18 3.35
CA THR A 20 -35.16 -33.33 4.24
C THR A 20 -35.89 -33.19 5.57
N ALA A 21 -36.60 -34.23 6.00
CA ALA A 21 -37.47 -34.24 7.18
C ALA A 21 -36.74 -34.10 8.55
N ASP A 22 -35.43 -34.34 8.61
CA ASP A 22 -34.67 -34.49 9.86
C ASP A 22 -33.77 -33.28 10.19
N ARG A 23 -34.17 -32.09 9.73
CA ARG A 23 -33.30 -30.91 9.76
C ARG A 23 -33.25 -30.26 11.14
N ARG A 24 -32.08 -30.29 11.77
CA ARG A 24 -31.78 -29.46 12.95
C ARG A 24 -31.77 -27.99 12.54
N ARG A 25 -32.53 -27.16 13.26
CA ARG A 25 -32.58 -25.73 13.01
C ARG A 25 -31.28 -25.05 13.44
N ALA A 26 -30.58 -24.44 12.49
CA ALA A 26 -29.42 -23.61 12.80
C ALA A 26 -29.86 -22.34 13.54
N SER A 27 -29.12 -21.98 14.58
CA SER A 27 -29.35 -20.77 15.36
C SER A 27 -28.02 -20.23 15.86
N PHE A 28 -27.80 -18.94 15.66
CA PHE A 28 -26.62 -18.26 16.16
C PHE A 28 -26.72 -18.03 17.67
N LEU A 29 -27.91 -17.67 18.17
CA LEU A 29 -28.15 -17.33 19.57
C LEU A 29 -28.48 -18.53 20.48
N PHE A 30 -29.17 -19.53 19.96
CA PHE A 30 -29.80 -20.57 20.79
C PHE A 30 -29.20 -21.95 20.53
N ASP A 31 -29.15 -22.79 21.56
CA ASP A 31 -28.78 -24.19 21.38
C ASP A 31 -29.83 -24.94 20.53
N ALA A 32 -29.49 -26.14 20.05
CA ALA A 32 -30.37 -26.90 19.16
C ALA A 32 -31.74 -27.22 19.78
N LYS A 33 -31.82 -27.38 21.11
CA LYS A 33 -33.06 -27.72 21.82
C LYS A 33 -33.95 -26.49 21.94
N GLN A 34 -33.39 -25.35 22.30
CA GLN A 34 -34.07 -24.07 22.36
C GLN A 34 -34.55 -23.63 20.97
N ALA A 35 -33.67 -23.70 19.96
CA ALA A 35 -33.97 -23.30 18.59
C ALA A 35 -35.11 -24.11 17.96
N ALA A 36 -35.25 -25.39 18.32
CA ALA A 36 -36.35 -26.24 17.86
C ALA A 36 -37.73 -25.77 18.36
N GLY A 37 -37.79 -25.13 19.52
CA GLY A 37 -39.03 -24.61 20.11
C GLY A 37 -39.41 -23.20 19.67
N LEU A 38 -38.54 -22.50 18.94
CA LEU A 38 -38.79 -21.11 18.53
C LEU A 38 -39.63 -21.03 17.26
N ASP A 39 -40.79 -20.36 17.37
CA ASP A 39 -41.63 -20.03 16.24
C ASP A 39 -41.14 -18.77 15.51
N ARG A 40 -41.69 -18.55 14.32
CA ARG A 40 -41.23 -17.53 13.40
C ARG A 40 -41.46 -16.12 13.94
N GLU A 41 -42.59 -15.90 14.59
CA GLU A 41 -42.94 -14.58 15.12
C GLU A 41 -42.01 -14.18 16.27
N THR A 42 -41.64 -15.13 17.14
CA THR A 42 -40.67 -14.89 18.20
C THR A 42 -39.30 -14.51 17.66
N VAL A 43 -38.77 -15.25 16.69
CA VAL A 43 -37.44 -14.92 16.12
C VAL A 43 -37.47 -13.62 15.34
N PHE A 44 -38.58 -13.31 14.66
CA PHE A 44 -38.78 -12.01 14.02
C PHE A 44 -38.74 -10.85 15.04
N LYS A 45 -39.45 -10.97 16.17
CA LYS A 45 -39.42 -9.98 17.25
C LYS A 45 -38.01 -9.79 17.83
N ILE A 46 -37.25 -10.89 18.01
CA ILE A 46 -35.84 -10.82 18.43
C ILE A 46 -35.02 -10.03 17.41
N GLY A 47 -35.19 -10.33 16.11
CA GLY A 47 -34.53 -9.61 15.02
C GLY A 47 -34.85 -8.11 15.01
N GLN A 48 -36.13 -7.75 15.15
CA GLN A 48 -36.57 -6.35 15.22
C GLN A 48 -36.00 -5.61 16.43
N GLN A 49 -35.93 -6.26 17.61
CA GLN A 49 -35.27 -5.69 18.78
C GLN A 49 -33.77 -5.44 18.51
N GLY A 50 -33.10 -6.40 17.85
CA GLY A 50 -31.71 -6.25 17.43
C GLY A 50 -31.52 -5.05 16.49
N LEU A 51 -32.36 -4.94 15.46
CA LEU A 51 -32.31 -3.82 14.52
C LEU A 51 -32.60 -2.48 15.22
N SER A 52 -33.59 -2.42 16.12
CA SER A 52 -33.93 -1.20 16.85
C SER A 52 -32.75 -0.69 17.68
N ALA A 53 -32.11 -1.57 18.45
CA ALA A 53 -30.93 -1.21 19.23
C ALA A 53 -29.72 -0.86 18.34
N LEU A 54 -29.57 -1.49 17.17
CA LEU A 54 -28.55 -1.09 16.20
C LEU A 54 -28.80 0.32 15.64
N LYS A 55 -30.07 0.70 15.40
CA LYS A 55 -30.43 2.05 14.92
C LYS A 55 -30.15 3.15 15.95
N GLU A 56 -30.23 2.83 17.23
CA GLU A 56 -29.83 3.75 18.31
C GLU A 56 -28.32 4.04 18.30
N ILE A 57 -27.52 3.07 17.83
CA ILE A 57 -26.06 3.20 17.67
C ILE A 57 -25.71 3.85 16.33
N ASP A 58 -26.37 3.43 15.25
CA ASP A 58 -26.15 3.92 13.89
C ASP A 58 -27.47 3.95 13.10
N ALA A 59 -27.98 5.16 12.87
CA ALA A 59 -29.23 5.38 12.15
C ALA A 59 -29.24 4.80 10.72
N ALA A 60 -28.08 4.53 10.12
CA ALA A 60 -27.99 3.90 8.79
C ALA A 60 -28.61 2.50 8.74
N PHE A 61 -28.79 1.81 9.88
CA PHE A 61 -29.53 0.55 9.93
C PHE A 61 -31.03 0.69 9.62
N GLY A 62 -31.59 1.91 9.69
CA GLY A 62 -33.00 2.18 9.33
C GLY A 62 -33.34 1.82 7.88
N GLU A 63 -32.34 1.76 7.00
CA GLU A 63 -32.53 1.32 5.60
C GLU A 63 -33.12 -0.10 5.50
N PHE A 64 -32.96 -0.95 6.52
CA PHE A 64 -33.39 -2.34 6.48
C PHE A 64 -34.78 -2.62 7.09
N ASP A 65 -35.41 -1.60 7.69
CA ASP A 65 -36.74 -1.71 8.33
C ASP A 65 -37.81 -2.16 7.32
N SER A 66 -37.79 -1.59 6.11
CA SER A 66 -38.79 -1.83 5.08
C SER A 66 -38.47 -3.01 4.14
N ASN A 67 -37.40 -3.76 4.43
CA ASN A 67 -37.00 -4.92 3.63
C ASN A 67 -36.70 -6.17 4.47
N LEU A 68 -35.45 -6.37 4.92
CA LEU A 68 -35.01 -7.57 5.63
C LEU A 68 -35.77 -7.75 6.95
N PHE A 69 -36.24 -6.66 7.56
CA PHE A 69 -36.95 -6.66 8.85
C PHE A 69 -38.39 -6.15 8.74
N ALA A 70 -38.95 -6.08 7.53
CA ALA A 70 -40.36 -5.77 7.32
C ALA A 70 -41.24 -6.94 7.75
N GLU A 71 -42.48 -6.69 8.17
CA GLU A 71 -43.42 -7.78 8.51
C GLU A 71 -43.63 -8.76 7.36
N SER A 72 -43.62 -8.27 6.11
CA SER A 72 -43.72 -9.08 4.90
C SER A 72 -42.57 -10.07 4.72
N SER A 73 -41.38 -9.78 5.29
CA SER A 73 -40.21 -10.65 5.22
C SER A 73 -40.43 -12.02 5.87
N GLN A 74 -41.35 -12.08 6.86
CA GLN A 74 -41.73 -13.33 7.52
C GLN A 74 -42.30 -14.38 6.55
N ASN A 75 -42.82 -13.96 5.39
CA ASN A 75 -43.41 -14.84 4.39
C ASN A 75 -42.51 -15.10 3.18
N VAL A 76 -41.30 -14.52 3.14
CA VAL A 76 -40.32 -14.71 2.04
C VAL A 76 -39.62 -16.07 2.12
N ASP A 77 -39.99 -17.03 1.28
CA ASP A 77 -39.26 -18.30 1.16
C ASP A 77 -38.28 -18.22 -0.02
N ARG A 78 -36.99 -18.25 0.30
CA ARG A 78 -35.90 -18.08 -0.66
C ARG A 78 -35.80 -19.20 -1.69
N SER A 79 -36.30 -20.39 -1.35
CA SER A 79 -36.23 -21.60 -2.20
C SER A 79 -37.12 -21.49 -3.44
N ILE A 80 -38.20 -20.71 -3.35
CA ILE A 80 -39.20 -20.50 -4.41
C ILE A 80 -39.05 -19.16 -5.11
N LEU A 81 -38.14 -18.28 -4.65
CA LEU A 81 -37.88 -17.01 -5.32
C LEU A 81 -37.21 -17.23 -6.68
N SER A 82 -37.54 -16.35 -7.63
CA SER A 82 -36.82 -16.29 -8.90
C SER A 82 -35.33 -15.99 -8.68
N LYS A 83 -34.48 -16.39 -9.64
CA LYS A 83 -33.04 -16.15 -9.58
C LYS A 83 -32.70 -14.67 -9.37
N ASP A 84 -33.42 -13.77 -10.05
CA ASP A 84 -33.20 -12.33 -9.96
C ASP A 84 -33.66 -11.75 -8.61
N ALA A 85 -34.77 -12.25 -8.06
CA ALA A 85 -35.21 -11.86 -6.72
C ALA A 85 -34.21 -12.33 -5.65
N ASN A 86 -33.67 -13.54 -5.82
CA ASN A 86 -32.61 -14.08 -4.96
C ASN A 86 -31.31 -13.27 -5.03
N ALA A 87 -30.92 -12.82 -6.23
CA ALA A 87 -29.75 -11.95 -6.40
C ALA A 87 -29.93 -10.59 -5.70
N LYS A 88 -31.12 -9.99 -5.79
CA LYS A 88 -31.43 -8.73 -5.07
C LYS A 88 -31.42 -8.93 -3.55
N LEU A 89 -31.98 -10.03 -3.07
CA LEU A 89 -31.94 -10.37 -1.64
C LEU A 89 -30.51 -10.63 -1.16
N ASN A 90 -29.67 -11.31 -1.95
CA ASN A 90 -28.25 -11.51 -1.67
C ASN A 90 -27.54 -10.16 -1.50
N ALA A 91 -27.68 -9.24 -2.46
CA ALA A 91 -27.05 -7.94 -2.39
C ALA A 91 -27.48 -7.13 -1.13
N ASN A 92 -28.75 -7.20 -0.76
CA ASN A 92 -29.25 -6.51 0.42
C ASN A 92 -28.72 -7.12 1.73
N ILE A 93 -28.65 -8.45 1.81
CA ILE A 93 -28.07 -9.17 2.95
C ILE A 93 -26.57 -8.88 3.06
N GLU A 94 -25.84 -8.88 1.94
CA GLU A 94 -24.42 -8.55 1.91
C GLU A 94 -24.16 -7.12 2.40
N LYS A 95 -24.99 -6.16 1.96
CA LYS A 95 -24.93 -4.78 2.46
C LYS A 95 -25.17 -4.72 3.97
N PHE A 96 -26.16 -5.43 4.48
CA PHE A 96 -26.43 -5.51 5.92
C PHE A 96 -25.24 -6.10 6.70
N LEU A 97 -24.68 -7.23 6.24
CA LEU A 97 -23.55 -7.90 6.89
C LEU A 97 -22.27 -7.07 6.85
N LEU A 98 -22.01 -6.34 5.77
CA LEU A 98 -20.91 -5.38 5.72
C LEU A 98 -21.10 -4.25 6.75
N ARG A 99 -22.32 -3.68 6.84
CA ARG A 99 -22.63 -2.62 7.81
C ARG A 99 -22.59 -3.12 9.26
N ILE A 100 -22.93 -4.38 9.52
CA ILE A 100 -22.88 -4.97 10.86
C ILE A 100 -21.48 -5.32 11.34
N THR A 101 -20.51 -5.45 10.43
CA THR A 101 -19.14 -5.92 10.73
C THR A 101 -18.51 -5.15 11.92
N PRO A 102 -18.53 -3.81 12.00
CA PRO A 102 -17.94 -3.08 13.13
C PRO A 102 -18.63 -3.34 14.48
N TYR A 103 -19.88 -3.80 14.43
CA TYR A 103 -20.75 -4.05 15.59
C TYR A 103 -20.90 -5.54 15.89
N PHE A 104 -20.13 -6.41 15.21
CA PHE A 104 -20.35 -7.85 15.19
C PHE A 104 -20.38 -8.48 16.58
N LEU A 105 -19.60 -7.97 17.55
CA LEU A 105 -19.54 -8.49 18.92
C LEU A 105 -20.68 -8.01 19.84
N LEU A 106 -21.56 -7.11 19.37
CA LEU A 106 -22.64 -6.56 20.17
C LEU A 106 -23.86 -7.48 20.13
N SER A 107 -24.53 -7.64 21.28
CA SER A 107 -25.78 -8.43 21.37
C SER A 107 -26.86 -8.02 20.35
N PRO A 108 -27.12 -6.72 20.09
CA PRO A 108 -28.00 -6.29 19.01
C PRO A 108 -27.65 -6.87 17.63
N ALA A 109 -26.36 -6.97 17.31
CA ALA A 109 -25.90 -7.54 16.05
C ALA A 109 -26.24 -9.02 15.94
N HIS A 110 -26.01 -9.78 17.03
CA HIS A 110 -26.33 -11.20 17.06
C HIS A 110 -27.83 -11.47 16.91
N LYS A 111 -28.68 -10.66 17.54
CA LYS A 111 -30.15 -10.74 17.39
C LYS A 111 -30.60 -10.49 15.96
N ALA A 112 -30.00 -9.50 15.29
CA ALA A 112 -30.33 -9.22 13.89
C ALA A 112 -29.84 -10.33 12.95
N ILE A 113 -28.63 -10.88 13.19
CA ILE A 113 -28.10 -12.02 12.43
C ILE A 113 -28.96 -13.27 12.63
N GLU A 114 -29.48 -13.52 13.85
CA GLU A 114 -30.38 -14.65 14.13
C GLU A 114 -31.60 -14.66 13.20
N TRP A 115 -32.21 -13.50 12.97
CA TRP A 115 -33.32 -13.39 12.02
C TRP A 115 -32.89 -13.74 10.60
N LEU A 116 -31.71 -13.29 10.15
CA LEU A 116 -31.20 -13.61 8.82
C LEU A 116 -30.88 -15.10 8.67
N VAL A 117 -30.32 -15.72 9.70
CA VAL A 117 -30.05 -17.17 9.77
C VAL A 117 -31.36 -17.93 9.68
N TYR A 118 -32.37 -17.54 10.46
CA TYR A 118 -33.66 -18.21 10.55
C TYR A 118 -34.51 -18.06 9.28
N ARG A 119 -34.59 -16.85 8.72
CA ARG A 119 -35.52 -16.55 7.62
C ARG A 119 -34.91 -16.74 6.25
N PHE A 120 -33.67 -16.27 6.06
CA PHE A 120 -33.04 -16.23 4.75
C PHE A 120 -31.96 -17.29 4.57
N ASN A 121 -31.72 -18.12 5.60
CA ASN A 121 -30.72 -19.19 5.61
C ASN A 121 -29.32 -18.69 5.18
N VAL A 122 -28.90 -17.53 5.69
CA VAL A 122 -27.64 -16.89 5.25
C VAL A 122 -26.40 -17.75 5.50
N HIS A 123 -26.47 -18.63 6.50
CA HIS A 123 -25.44 -19.62 6.82
C HIS A 123 -25.25 -20.70 5.73
N GLU A 124 -26.16 -20.79 4.76
CA GLU A 124 -26.11 -21.68 3.60
C GLU A 124 -25.98 -20.91 2.28
N PHE A 125 -26.77 -19.85 2.10
CA PHE A 125 -26.87 -19.13 0.82
C PHE A 125 -25.88 -17.96 0.70
N ASN A 126 -25.34 -17.48 1.82
CA ASN A 126 -24.47 -16.29 1.88
C ASN A 126 -23.22 -16.55 2.73
N VAL A 127 -22.67 -17.77 2.67
CA VAL A 127 -21.50 -18.22 3.46
C VAL A 127 -20.35 -17.21 3.41
N ASP A 128 -19.97 -16.77 2.22
CA ASP A 128 -18.90 -15.78 2.03
C ASP A 128 -19.16 -14.46 2.77
N ALA A 129 -20.39 -13.96 2.72
CA ALA A 129 -20.75 -12.69 3.36
C ALA A 129 -20.82 -12.82 4.89
N VAL A 130 -21.31 -13.96 5.38
CA VAL A 130 -21.38 -14.28 6.81
C VAL A 130 -19.96 -14.41 7.38
N LEU A 131 -19.09 -15.17 6.70
CA LEU A 131 -17.70 -15.32 7.11
C LEU A 131 -16.91 -14.01 6.98
N ALA A 132 -17.13 -13.21 5.92
CA ALA A 132 -16.55 -11.87 5.80
C ALA A 132 -16.83 -10.99 7.02
N ALA A 133 -18.09 -10.97 7.49
CA ALA A 133 -18.48 -10.15 8.63
C ALA A 133 -17.87 -10.62 9.96
N GLY A 134 -17.69 -11.94 10.13
CA GLY A 134 -17.14 -12.52 11.35
C GLY A 134 -15.60 -12.64 11.38
N LEU A 135 -14.94 -12.74 10.22
CA LEU A 135 -13.51 -13.00 10.10
C LEU A 135 -12.60 -11.99 10.81
N PRO A 136 -12.90 -10.69 10.87
CA PRO A 136 -12.13 -9.74 11.66
C PRO A 136 -12.06 -10.09 13.16
N TYR A 137 -12.93 -10.99 13.63
CA TYR A 137 -13.05 -11.45 15.01
C TYR A 137 -12.78 -12.97 15.13
N HIS A 138 -11.96 -13.51 14.23
CA HIS A 138 -11.74 -14.96 14.08
C HIS A 138 -11.29 -15.68 15.37
N ASP A 139 -10.66 -14.97 16.29
CA ASP A 139 -10.13 -15.47 17.56
C ASP A 139 -11.12 -15.38 18.74
N THR A 140 -12.39 -15.04 18.46
CA THR A 140 -13.45 -14.94 19.47
C THR A 140 -14.36 -16.17 19.52
N ASN A 141 -14.96 -16.43 20.68
CA ASN A 141 -16.01 -17.45 20.82
C ASN A 141 -17.25 -17.10 19.97
N THR A 142 -17.52 -15.81 19.76
CA THR A 142 -18.60 -15.34 18.87
C THR A 142 -18.39 -15.82 17.44
N PHE A 143 -17.17 -15.71 16.91
CA PHE A 143 -16.86 -16.25 15.59
C PHE A 143 -16.92 -17.79 15.57
N ALA A 144 -16.40 -18.46 16.60
CA ALA A 144 -16.50 -19.92 16.70
C ALA A 144 -17.96 -20.39 16.67
N ARG A 145 -18.85 -19.67 17.36
CA ARG A 145 -20.29 -19.91 17.35
C ARG A 145 -20.90 -19.68 15.96
N LEU A 146 -20.55 -18.60 15.28
CA LEU A 146 -21.00 -18.34 13.91
C LEU A 146 -20.54 -19.45 12.96
N LEU A 147 -19.27 -19.86 13.07
CA LEU A 147 -18.68 -20.92 12.26
C LEU A 147 -19.37 -22.28 12.48
N SER A 148 -19.79 -22.57 13.72
CA SER A 148 -20.50 -23.81 14.05
C SER A 148 -21.78 -24.01 13.23
N ILE A 149 -22.47 -22.92 12.84
CA ILE A 149 -23.72 -22.98 12.08
C ILE A 149 -23.54 -22.84 10.55
N VAL A 150 -22.40 -22.36 10.08
CA VAL A 150 -22.15 -22.14 8.64
C VAL A 150 -21.95 -23.44 7.88
N GLU A 151 -22.65 -23.64 6.78
CA GLU A 151 -22.56 -24.88 6.00
C GLU A 151 -21.36 -24.83 5.04
N LEU A 152 -20.27 -25.48 5.42
CA LEU A 152 -19.03 -25.54 4.61
C LEU A 152 -19.06 -26.73 3.67
N ALA A 153 -18.88 -26.49 2.37
CA ALA A 153 -18.75 -27.57 1.41
C ALA A 153 -17.41 -28.32 1.62
N PRO A 154 -17.40 -29.67 1.64
CA PRO A 154 -16.18 -30.44 1.94
C PRO A 154 -15.00 -30.17 0.98
N ASN A 155 -15.30 -29.78 -0.26
CA ASN A 155 -14.32 -29.50 -1.31
C ASN A 155 -14.14 -27.98 -1.56
N ASP A 156 -14.55 -27.14 -0.61
CA ASP A 156 -14.40 -25.70 -0.71
C ASP A 156 -12.93 -25.29 -0.60
N ARG A 157 -12.37 -24.77 -1.70
CA ARG A 157 -10.95 -24.37 -1.75
C ARG A 157 -10.65 -23.16 -0.85
N GLN A 158 -11.63 -22.35 -0.50
CA GLN A 158 -11.50 -21.14 0.30
C GLN A 158 -11.69 -21.42 1.79
N TRP A 159 -12.67 -22.27 2.14
CA TRP A 159 -13.10 -22.45 3.53
C TRP A 159 -12.84 -23.81 4.16
N ALA A 160 -12.38 -24.83 3.41
CA ALA A 160 -12.18 -26.18 3.96
C ALA A 160 -11.24 -26.22 5.18
N TRP A 161 -10.29 -25.28 5.29
CA TRP A 161 -9.38 -25.18 6.44
C TRP A 161 -10.09 -24.85 7.77
N LEU A 162 -11.32 -24.32 7.72
CA LEU A 162 -12.15 -24.03 8.89
C LEU A 162 -12.86 -25.28 9.46
N GLN A 163 -12.85 -26.41 8.74
CA GLN A 163 -13.64 -27.59 9.11
C GLN A 163 -13.29 -28.14 10.51
N SER A 164 -11.99 -28.13 10.89
CA SER A 164 -11.56 -28.58 12.21
C SER A 164 -12.09 -27.68 13.32
N PHE A 165 -12.04 -26.37 13.11
CA PHE A 165 -12.51 -25.35 14.07
C PHE A 165 -14.03 -25.38 14.21
N LYS A 166 -14.75 -25.61 13.11
CA LYS A 166 -16.21 -25.84 13.11
C LYS A 166 -16.57 -27.04 13.98
N LYS A 167 -15.86 -28.17 13.85
CA LYS A 167 -16.14 -29.40 14.61
C LYS A 167 -15.84 -29.27 16.10
N SER A 168 -14.79 -28.53 16.46
CA SER A 168 -14.40 -28.34 17.85
C SER A 168 -15.07 -27.14 18.52
N GLU A 169 -15.87 -26.36 17.76
CA GLU A 169 -16.45 -25.07 18.19
C GLU A 169 -15.40 -24.14 18.85
N ALA A 170 -14.19 -24.15 18.31
CA ALA A 170 -13.06 -23.42 18.89
C ALA A 170 -12.73 -22.15 18.08
N PRO A 171 -12.24 -21.07 18.73
CA PRO A 171 -11.73 -19.91 18.03
C PRO A 171 -10.58 -20.24 17.07
N VAL A 172 -10.49 -19.49 15.98
CA VAL A 172 -9.44 -19.63 14.98
C VAL A 172 -8.24 -18.78 15.39
N THR A 173 -7.06 -19.39 15.49
CA THR A 173 -5.84 -18.65 15.83
C THR A 173 -5.36 -17.81 14.64
N ARG A 174 -4.71 -16.67 14.92
CA ARG A 174 -4.09 -15.83 13.87
C ARG A 174 -3.11 -16.62 13.01
N ARG A 175 -2.35 -17.56 13.61
CA ARG A 175 -1.42 -18.43 12.90
C ARG A 175 -2.14 -19.34 11.90
N ALA A 176 -3.28 -19.93 12.28
CA ALA A 176 -4.06 -20.78 11.39
C ALA A 176 -4.60 -19.98 10.19
N LEU A 177 -5.09 -18.76 10.42
CA LEU A 177 -5.54 -17.86 9.36
C LEU A 177 -4.41 -17.53 8.36
N ILE A 178 -3.23 -17.17 8.87
CA ILE A 178 -2.06 -16.86 8.02
C ILE A 178 -1.63 -18.08 7.20
N ASN A 179 -1.56 -19.25 7.84
CA ASN A 179 -1.20 -20.50 7.15
C ASN A 179 -2.20 -20.84 6.04
N ALA A 180 -3.50 -20.62 6.29
CA ALA A 180 -4.54 -20.83 5.28
C ALA A 180 -4.38 -19.88 4.09
N CYS A 181 -4.03 -18.62 4.35
CA CYS A 181 -3.70 -17.63 3.31
C CYS A 181 -2.45 -18.03 2.50
N GLN A 182 -1.43 -18.59 3.15
CA GLN A 182 -0.20 -19.06 2.52
C GLN A 182 -0.36 -20.39 1.77
N SER A 183 -1.54 -21.02 1.83
CA SER A 183 -1.82 -22.26 1.09
C SER A 183 -1.67 -22.08 -0.42
N SER A 184 -1.36 -23.18 -1.12
CA SER A 184 -1.03 -23.17 -2.55
C SER A 184 -2.17 -22.75 -3.50
N ASN A 185 -3.42 -22.71 -3.03
CA ASN A 185 -4.57 -22.31 -3.87
C ASN A 185 -4.82 -20.79 -3.86
N HIS A 186 -4.28 -20.06 -2.86
CA HIS A 186 -4.41 -18.61 -2.68
C HIS A 186 -5.85 -18.03 -2.77
N ALA A 187 -6.88 -18.86 -2.60
CA ALA A 187 -8.29 -18.43 -2.66
C ALA A 187 -8.60 -17.47 -1.51
N LEU A 188 -8.18 -17.82 -0.29
CA LEU A 188 -8.40 -16.99 0.88
C LEU A 188 -7.70 -15.64 0.82
N VAL A 189 -6.46 -15.56 0.29
CA VAL A 189 -5.77 -14.27 0.12
C VAL A 189 -6.50 -13.39 -0.89
N SER A 190 -7.01 -13.98 -1.97
CA SER A 190 -7.79 -13.25 -2.98
C SER A 190 -9.07 -12.71 -2.35
N PHE A 191 -9.77 -13.52 -1.57
CA PHE A 191 -10.94 -13.11 -0.78
C PHE A 191 -10.63 -11.97 0.19
N VAL A 192 -9.52 -12.05 0.94
CA VAL A 192 -9.07 -11.00 1.88
C VAL A 192 -8.78 -9.70 1.14
N CYS A 193 -8.11 -9.76 -0.02
CA CYS A 193 -7.83 -8.62 -0.88
C CYS A 193 -9.11 -7.95 -1.43
N GLU A 194 -10.19 -8.69 -1.63
CA GLU A 194 -11.45 -8.16 -2.18
C GLU A 194 -12.34 -7.46 -1.14
N GLN A 195 -12.08 -7.66 0.16
CA GLN A 195 -12.98 -7.17 1.22
C GLN A 195 -13.17 -5.65 1.20
N ILE A 196 -12.07 -4.88 1.19
CA ILE A 196 -12.14 -3.41 1.20
C ILE A 196 -12.74 -2.88 -0.12
N PRO A 197 -12.28 -3.29 -1.32
CA PRO A 197 -12.91 -2.89 -2.58
C PRO A 197 -14.42 -3.14 -2.61
N ARG A 198 -14.87 -4.32 -2.14
CA ARG A 198 -16.29 -4.68 -2.09
C ARG A 198 -17.06 -3.83 -1.08
N ALA A 199 -16.47 -3.55 0.07
CA ALA A 199 -17.08 -2.69 1.08
C ALA A 199 -17.22 -1.24 0.59
N ILE A 200 -16.20 -0.70 -0.10
CA ILE A 200 -16.28 0.63 -0.75
C ILE A 200 -17.39 0.66 -1.80
N ALA A 201 -17.49 -0.36 -2.65
CA ALA A 201 -18.51 -0.42 -3.70
C ALA A 201 -19.95 -0.50 -3.14
N THR A 202 -20.10 -0.99 -1.91
CA THR A 202 -21.41 -1.29 -1.30
C THR A 202 -21.87 -0.21 -0.30
N LEU A 203 -20.95 0.31 0.51
CA LEU A 203 -21.23 1.29 1.58
C LEU A 203 -20.72 2.71 1.24
N GLY A 204 -19.83 2.84 0.26
CA GLY A 204 -19.17 4.11 -0.05
C GLY A 204 -17.91 4.36 0.81
N GLU A 205 -17.07 5.29 0.35
CA GLU A 205 -15.78 5.60 1.01
C GLU A 205 -15.98 6.24 2.39
N ASP A 206 -16.94 7.17 2.54
CA ASP A 206 -17.13 7.96 3.76
C ASP A 206 -17.65 7.13 4.95
N GLU A 207 -18.62 6.24 4.70
CA GLU A 207 -19.15 5.33 5.71
C GLU A 207 -18.04 4.37 6.19
N LEU A 208 -17.28 3.81 5.25
CA LEU A 208 -16.20 2.88 5.54
C LEU A 208 -15.06 3.53 6.33
N ALA A 209 -14.67 4.76 5.96
CA ALA A 209 -13.63 5.54 6.64
C ALA A 209 -13.91 5.72 8.13
N THR A 210 -15.18 5.96 8.44
CA THR A 210 -15.63 6.37 9.77
C THR A 210 -15.95 5.17 10.65
N LYS A 211 -16.56 4.13 10.09
CA LYS A 211 -17.18 3.05 10.87
C LYS A 211 -16.42 1.73 10.80
N ALA A 212 -15.68 1.45 9.73
CA ALA A 212 -15.12 0.12 9.46
C ALA A 212 -13.60 0.02 9.64
N GLN A 213 -13.04 0.71 10.64
CA GLN A 213 -11.62 0.62 10.99
C GLN A 213 -11.15 -0.83 11.19
N VAL A 214 -11.99 -1.67 11.80
CA VAL A 214 -11.71 -3.09 12.02
C VAL A 214 -11.39 -3.85 10.72
N LEU A 215 -12.03 -3.48 9.60
CA LEU A 215 -11.81 -4.13 8.32
C LEU A 215 -10.43 -3.77 7.74
N PHE A 216 -10.03 -2.50 7.84
CA PHE A 216 -8.69 -2.06 7.44
C PHE A 216 -7.61 -2.77 8.25
N THR A 217 -7.77 -2.83 9.57
CA THR A 217 -6.84 -3.50 10.47
C THR A 217 -6.76 -4.99 10.17
N PHE A 218 -7.88 -5.68 9.99
CA PHE A 218 -7.93 -7.10 9.67
C PHE A 218 -7.20 -7.42 8.36
N VAL A 219 -7.56 -6.75 7.25
CA VAL A 219 -6.95 -7.00 5.95
C VAL A 219 -5.45 -6.70 5.99
N THR A 220 -5.05 -5.57 6.56
CA THR A 220 -3.64 -5.14 6.61
C THR A 220 -2.80 -6.06 7.47
N SER A 221 -3.24 -6.35 8.69
CA SER A 221 -2.51 -7.23 9.60
C SER A 221 -2.44 -8.68 9.09
N THR A 222 -3.46 -9.14 8.38
CA THR A 222 -3.45 -10.46 7.72
C THR A 222 -2.43 -10.48 6.59
N LEU A 223 -2.44 -9.49 5.69
CA LEU A 223 -1.48 -9.42 4.59
C LEU A 223 -0.04 -9.26 5.06
N ILE A 224 0.20 -8.45 6.11
CA ILE A 224 1.54 -8.35 6.72
C ILE A 224 1.98 -9.70 7.29
N GLY A 225 1.10 -10.40 8.01
CA GLY A 225 1.40 -11.74 8.56
C GLY A 225 1.67 -12.78 7.48
N VAL A 226 0.95 -12.72 6.36
CA VAL A 226 1.18 -13.57 5.18
C VAL A 226 2.55 -13.32 4.55
N LEU A 227 3.03 -12.08 4.61
CA LEU A 227 4.32 -11.63 4.09
C LEU A 227 5.43 -11.64 5.15
N GLU A 228 5.23 -12.23 6.33
CA GLU A 228 6.23 -12.22 7.40
C GLU A 228 7.41 -13.15 7.10
N ASP A 229 7.14 -14.33 6.52
CA ASP A 229 8.16 -15.29 6.09
C ASP A 229 8.33 -15.25 4.57
N GLY A 230 9.44 -14.65 4.11
CA GLY A 230 9.75 -14.49 2.69
C GLY A 230 9.94 -15.78 1.93
N SER A 231 10.27 -16.89 2.61
CA SER A 231 10.42 -18.20 1.95
C SER A 231 9.09 -18.75 1.42
N LEU A 232 7.96 -18.28 1.98
CA LEU A 232 6.61 -18.67 1.58
C LEU A 232 5.99 -17.72 0.55
N VAL A 233 6.66 -16.60 0.22
CA VAL A 233 6.15 -15.59 -0.71
C VAL A 233 6.52 -15.96 -2.14
N THR A 234 5.60 -16.66 -2.81
CA THR A 234 5.75 -17.09 -4.21
C THR A 234 5.25 -16.03 -5.21
N ASP A 235 5.70 -16.11 -6.46
CA ASP A 235 5.18 -15.26 -7.56
C ASP A 235 3.66 -15.34 -7.71
N LYS A 236 3.07 -16.52 -7.44
CA LYS A 236 1.62 -16.70 -7.46
C LYS A 236 0.94 -15.89 -6.36
N LEU A 237 1.50 -15.86 -5.14
CA LEU A 237 0.99 -15.04 -4.05
C LEU A 237 1.14 -13.54 -4.37
N ILE A 238 2.29 -13.13 -4.89
CA ILE A 238 2.55 -11.75 -5.34
C ILE A 238 1.51 -11.34 -6.40
N SER A 239 1.18 -12.22 -7.34
CA SER A 239 0.17 -11.96 -8.38
C SER A 239 -1.24 -11.72 -7.83
N LYS A 240 -1.54 -12.12 -6.59
CA LYS A 240 -2.81 -11.82 -5.90
C LYS A 240 -2.76 -10.51 -5.13
N ILE A 241 -1.63 -10.20 -4.50
CA ILE A 241 -1.46 -9.02 -3.64
C ILE A 241 -1.23 -7.75 -4.46
N VAL A 242 -0.43 -7.81 -5.54
CA VAL A 242 -0.08 -6.61 -6.34
C VAL A 242 -1.30 -5.92 -6.96
N PRO A 243 -2.31 -6.61 -7.53
CA PRO A 243 -3.53 -5.96 -8.01
C PRO A 243 -4.29 -5.20 -6.91
N TYR A 244 -4.37 -5.77 -5.71
CA TYR A 244 -4.95 -5.10 -4.55
C TYR A 244 -4.19 -3.82 -4.20
N LEU A 245 -2.85 -3.89 -4.10
CA LEU A 245 -2.01 -2.71 -3.86
C LEU A 245 -2.19 -1.65 -4.94
N ALA A 246 -2.32 -2.06 -6.21
CA ALA A 246 -2.51 -1.13 -7.31
C ALA A 246 -3.82 -0.33 -7.20
N ILE A 247 -4.89 -0.95 -6.68
CA ILE A 247 -6.16 -0.27 -6.41
C ILE A 247 -6.03 0.61 -5.16
N ALA A 248 -5.55 0.04 -4.06
CA ALA A 248 -5.46 0.69 -2.76
C ALA A 248 -4.57 1.94 -2.77
N LEU A 249 -3.39 1.86 -3.39
CA LEU A 249 -2.46 2.99 -3.54
C LEU A 249 -3.06 4.10 -4.41
N ARG A 250 -4.08 3.86 -5.24
CA ARG A 250 -4.74 4.93 -6.00
C ARG A 250 -5.89 5.60 -5.25
N SER A 251 -6.35 4.99 -4.16
CA SER A 251 -7.49 5.48 -3.41
C SER A 251 -7.19 6.81 -2.74
N LYS A 252 -8.23 7.66 -2.66
CA LYS A 252 -8.20 8.90 -1.86
C LYS A 252 -8.51 8.64 -0.39
N LEU A 253 -9.09 7.47 -0.07
CA LEU A 253 -9.43 7.06 1.27
C LEU A 253 -8.16 6.87 2.10
N LYS A 254 -7.90 7.79 3.04
CA LYS A 254 -6.66 7.84 3.82
C LYS A 254 -6.32 6.52 4.51
N PRO A 255 -7.22 5.86 5.27
CA PRO A 255 -6.90 4.58 5.91
C PRO A 255 -6.49 3.50 4.90
N TYR A 256 -7.21 3.40 3.78
CA TYR A 256 -6.93 2.38 2.76
C TYR A 256 -5.56 2.57 2.10
N ARG A 257 -5.22 3.83 1.79
CA ARG A 257 -3.93 4.19 1.23
C ARG A 257 -2.79 3.95 2.22
N LEU A 258 -2.93 4.35 3.49
CA LEU A 258 -1.90 4.11 4.51
C LEU A 258 -1.66 2.61 4.76
N CYS A 259 -2.73 1.83 4.86
CA CYS A 259 -2.68 0.38 4.99
C CYS A 259 -1.92 -0.29 3.82
N SER A 260 -2.18 0.14 2.59
CA SER A 260 -1.49 -0.38 1.42
C SER A 260 -0.02 0.06 1.33
N LEU A 261 0.35 1.22 1.86
CA LEU A 261 1.76 1.60 2.01
C LEU A 261 2.48 0.65 2.96
N MET A 262 1.87 0.27 4.09
CA MET A 262 2.46 -0.69 5.02
C MET A 262 2.69 -2.06 4.37
N VAL A 263 1.68 -2.59 3.68
CA VAL A 263 1.81 -3.88 2.96
C VAL A 263 2.85 -3.79 1.85
N THR A 264 2.95 -2.65 1.16
CA THR A 264 3.97 -2.43 0.12
C THR A 264 5.39 -2.41 0.71
N CYS A 265 5.58 -1.75 1.86
CA CYS A 265 6.86 -1.78 2.57
C CYS A 265 7.22 -3.21 2.99
N GLN A 266 6.29 -3.94 3.60
CA GLN A 266 6.53 -5.33 4.01
C GLN A 266 6.94 -6.21 2.82
N LEU A 267 6.21 -6.11 1.71
CA LEU A 267 6.54 -6.86 0.48
C LEU A 267 7.95 -6.51 -0.02
N GLY A 268 8.28 -5.22 -0.07
CA GLY A 268 9.60 -4.75 -0.52
C GLY A 268 10.74 -5.02 0.47
N VAL A 269 10.46 -5.32 1.74
CA VAL A 269 11.49 -5.72 2.71
C VAL A 269 11.80 -7.21 2.59
N VAL A 270 10.77 -8.02 2.37
CA VAL A 270 10.84 -9.47 2.55
C VAL A 270 11.24 -10.23 1.27
N VAL A 271 10.92 -9.71 0.09
CA VAL A 271 11.28 -10.33 -1.18
C VAL A 271 11.95 -9.36 -2.13
N THR A 272 12.83 -9.87 -2.99
CA THR A 272 13.36 -9.10 -4.13
C THR A 272 12.35 -9.11 -5.26
N LEU A 273 11.82 -7.94 -5.61
CA LEU A 273 10.83 -7.76 -6.65
C LEU A 273 11.52 -7.45 -7.99
N SER A 274 10.86 -7.81 -9.09
CA SER A 274 11.31 -7.35 -10.42
C SER A 274 11.25 -5.83 -10.52
N ASP A 275 12.18 -5.22 -11.25
CA ASP A 275 12.23 -3.76 -11.46
C ASP A 275 10.88 -3.19 -11.96
N THR A 276 10.20 -3.89 -12.87
CA THR A 276 8.89 -3.48 -13.40
C THR A 276 7.83 -3.30 -12.31
N VAL A 277 7.81 -4.19 -11.32
CA VAL A 277 6.89 -4.13 -10.17
C VAL A 277 7.29 -2.99 -9.24
N VAL A 278 8.59 -2.86 -8.91
CA VAL A 278 9.10 -1.78 -8.04
C VAL A 278 8.80 -0.40 -8.64
N GLN A 279 9.09 -0.20 -9.93
CA GLN A 279 8.81 1.04 -10.64
C GLN A 279 7.30 1.34 -10.71
N SER A 280 6.46 0.30 -10.88
CA SER A 280 5.01 0.46 -10.87
C SER A 280 4.49 0.90 -9.49
N LEU A 281 4.97 0.28 -8.41
CA LEU A 281 4.61 0.62 -7.03
C LEU A 281 5.07 2.05 -6.69
N LEU A 282 6.35 2.39 -6.91
CA LEU A 282 6.88 3.74 -6.71
C LEU A 282 6.07 4.78 -7.47
N LYS A 283 5.68 4.48 -8.71
CA LYS A 283 4.89 5.40 -9.55
C LYS A 283 3.52 5.64 -8.93
N LEU A 284 2.85 4.60 -8.44
CA LEU A 284 1.53 4.72 -7.81
C LEU A 284 1.60 5.48 -6.48
N ILE A 285 2.62 5.19 -5.66
CA ILE A 285 2.86 5.89 -4.40
C ILE A 285 3.03 7.39 -4.67
N LEU A 286 3.99 7.76 -5.52
CA LEU A 286 4.37 9.16 -5.74
C LEU A 286 3.30 9.94 -6.52
N LEU A 287 2.69 9.36 -7.57
CA LEU A 287 1.72 10.08 -8.40
C LEU A 287 0.42 10.41 -7.65
N LYS A 288 0.10 9.66 -6.59
CA LYS A 288 -1.14 9.77 -5.83
C LYS A 288 -0.92 10.29 -4.41
N GLY A 289 0.31 10.71 -4.06
CA GLY A 289 0.59 11.44 -2.83
C GLY A 289 -0.25 12.70 -2.71
N ASN A 290 -0.75 12.95 -1.50
CA ASN A 290 -1.52 14.13 -1.12
C ASN A 290 -1.10 14.59 0.28
N VAL A 291 -1.52 15.79 0.70
CA VAL A 291 -1.14 16.39 2.00
C VAL A 291 -1.38 15.41 3.17
N ALA A 292 -2.45 14.62 3.14
CA ALA A 292 -2.79 13.69 4.21
C ALA A 292 -1.93 12.42 4.28
N THR A 293 -1.16 12.09 3.23
CA THR A 293 -0.41 10.82 3.12
C THR A 293 1.01 10.98 2.57
N ILE A 294 1.47 12.19 2.27
CA ILE A 294 2.74 12.41 1.58
C ILE A 294 3.93 11.94 2.42
N GLU A 295 3.95 12.23 3.71
CA GLU A 295 5.01 11.80 4.62
C GLU A 295 5.17 10.26 4.61
N ALA A 296 4.08 9.54 4.84
CA ALA A 296 4.06 8.07 4.76
C ALA A 296 4.41 7.54 3.36
N SER A 297 4.04 8.28 2.30
CA SER A 297 4.38 7.92 0.92
C SER A 297 5.88 8.05 0.65
N LEU A 298 6.53 9.08 1.19
CA LEU A 298 7.97 9.28 1.11
C LEU A 298 8.70 8.22 1.92
N ALA A 299 8.27 7.96 3.16
CA ALA A 299 8.83 6.89 4.00
C ALA A 299 8.76 5.53 3.30
N ALA A 300 7.64 5.21 2.63
CA ALA A 300 7.52 3.99 1.85
C ALA A 300 8.48 3.95 0.65
N CYS A 301 8.67 5.07 -0.05
CA CYS A 301 9.66 5.15 -1.13
C CYS A 301 11.09 4.97 -0.63
N VAL A 302 11.42 5.51 0.56
CA VAL A 302 12.72 5.32 1.20
C VAL A 302 12.95 3.84 1.47
N VAL A 303 12.00 3.15 2.11
CA VAL A 303 12.08 1.70 2.36
C VAL A 303 12.28 0.92 1.06
N LEU A 304 11.52 1.23 0.01
CA LEU A 304 11.67 0.57 -1.29
C LEU A 304 13.06 0.82 -1.91
N CYS A 305 13.58 2.05 -1.86
CA CYS A 305 14.90 2.36 -2.40
C CYS A 305 16.04 1.71 -1.59
N GLN A 306 15.85 1.51 -0.28
CA GLN A 306 16.82 0.84 0.58
C GLN A 306 16.85 -0.67 0.36
N ARG A 307 15.68 -1.28 0.14
CA ARG A 307 15.54 -2.75 0.11
C ARG A 307 15.51 -3.34 -1.30
N GLN A 308 15.23 -2.52 -2.32
CA GLN A 308 15.19 -2.92 -3.72
C GLN A 308 16.29 -2.21 -4.51
N THR A 309 16.63 -2.76 -5.67
CA THR A 309 17.61 -2.14 -6.58
C THR A 309 16.94 -1.01 -7.38
N VAL A 310 16.93 0.19 -6.81
CA VAL A 310 16.34 1.39 -7.44
C VAL A 310 17.44 2.38 -7.81
N SER A 311 17.71 2.54 -9.09
CA SER A 311 18.66 3.54 -9.60
C SER A 311 17.98 4.87 -9.96
N ARG A 312 16.72 4.80 -10.40
CA ARG A 312 15.92 5.93 -10.87
C ARG A 312 14.47 5.79 -10.41
N LEU A 313 13.82 6.93 -10.20
CA LEU A 313 12.42 7.02 -9.83
C LEU A 313 11.54 7.25 -11.08
N PRO A 314 10.25 6.89 -11.03
CA PRO A 314 9.36 7.05 -12.18
C PRO A 314 9.21 8.52 -12.61
N ARG A 315 9.76 8.86 -13.78
CA ARG A 315 9.79 10.21 -14.38
C ARG A 315 8.50 11.00 -14.18
N LYS A 316 7.35 10.45 -14.64
CA LYS A 316 6.05 11.15 -14.58
C LYS A 316 5.63 11.48 -13.15
N ALA A 317 6.00 10.63 -12.18
CA ALA A 317 5.65 10.84 -10.79
C ALA A 317 6.54 11.91 -10.16
N ILE A 318 7.84 11.92 -10.46
CA ILE A 318 8.78 12.94 -9.99
C ILE A 318 8.45 14.33 -10.54
N LEU A 319 8.14 14.46 -11.84
CA LEU A 319 7.72 15.75 -12.41
C LEU A 319 6.46 16.29 -11.72
N LYS A 320 5.49 15.41 -11.41
CA LYS A 320 4.30 15.83 -10.67
C LYS A 320 4.61 16.22 -9.23
N LEU A 321 5.49 15.45 -8.56
CA LEU A 321 5.91 15.71 -7.20
C LEU A 321 6.62 17.05 -7.10
N ALA A 322 7.57 17.32 -8.00
CA ALA A 322 8.33 18.56 -8.04
C ALA A 322 7.42 19.77 -8.26
N ARG A 323 6.45 19.69 -9.18
CA ARG A 323 5.45 20.76 -9.38
C ARG A 323 4.57 21.06 -8.16
N LYS A 324 4.46 20.10 -7.24
CA LYS A 324 3.64 20.21 -6.02
C LYS A 324 4.48 20.23 -4.76
N ALA A 325 5.79 20.47 -4.87
CA ALA A 325 6.70 20.35 -3.74
C ALA A 325 6.33 21.31 -2.60
N ALA A 326 5.95 22.54 -2.92
CA ALA A 326 5.49 23.53 -1.96
C ALA A 326 4.13 23.14 -1.35
N ASP A 327 3.12 22.83 -2.19
CA ASP A 327 1.77 22.43 -1.76
C ASP A 327 1.76 21.22 -0.81
N LEU A 328 2.73 20.32 -0.98
CA LEU A 328 2.86 19.09 -0.21
C LEU A 328 3.88 19.21 0.93
N SER A 329 4.45 20.40 1.17
CA SER A 329 5.50 20.62 2.17
C SER A 329 6.64 19.58 2.08
N LEU A 330 7.03 19.25 0.85
CA LEU A 330 7.88 18.10 0.55
C LEU A 330 9.23 18.17 1.29
N ILE A 331 9.86 19.34 1.29
CA ILE A 331 11.16 19.53 1.93
C ILE A 331 11.05 19.36 3.44
N THR A 332 10.02 19.91 4.07
CA THR A 332 9.78 19.74 5.52
C THR A 332 9.68 18.27 5.91
N HIS A 333 8.94 17.47 5.13
CA HIS A 333 8.82 16.04 5.39
C HIS A 333 10.14 15.29 5.12
N LEU A 334 10.88 15.64 4.06
CA LEU A 334 12.19 15.05 3.80
C LEU A 334 13.21 15.38 4.91
N THR A 335 13.20 16.61 5.42
CA THR A 335 14.04 17.01 6.56
C THR A 335 13.70 16.18 7.79
N SER A 336 12.42 16.05 8.14
CA SER A 336 11.98 15.21 9.27
C SER A 336 12.39 13.74 9.10
N LEU A 337 12.26 13.19 7.90
CA LEU A 337 12.70 11.82 7.62
C LEU A 337 14.22 11.67 7.72
N SER A 338 15.00 12.65 7.27
CA SER A 338 16.48 12.61 7.35
C SER A 338 17.02 12.61 8.77
N GLU A 339 16.25 13.14 9.73
CA GLU A 339 16.62 13.13 11.15
C GLU A 339 16.40 11.76 11.81
N THR A 340 15.61 10.89 11.19
CA THR A 340 15.23 9.58 11.76
C THR A 340 15.74 8.39 10.95
N PHE A 341 15.91 8.54 9.63
CA PHE A 341 16.20 7.45 8.70
C PHE A 341 17.32 7.82 7.71
N ASP A 342 18.05 6.80 7.26
CA ASP A 342 19.02 6.90 6.16
C ASP A 342 18.31 7.14 4.82
N LEU A 343 18.57 8.28 4.17
CA LEU A 343 17.97 8.65 2.90
C LEU A 343 18.88 8.42 1.69
N ASP A 344 20.12 7.92 1.86
CA ASP A 344 21.16 7.87 0.83
C ASP A 344 20.66 7.26 -0.49
N ARG A 345 20.04 6.08 -0.40
CA ARG A 345 19.54 5.34 -1.58
C ARG A 345 18.39 6.06 -2.26
N PHE A 346 17.51 6.68 -1.48
CA PHE A 346 16.39 7.44 -2.00
C PHE A 346 16.84 8.75 -2.65
N LEU A 347 17.70 9.53 -1.98
CA LEU A 347 18.25 10.78 -2.51
C LEU A 347 19.06 10.54 -3.78
N LYS A 348 19.88 9.47 -3.81
CA LYS A 348 20.58 9.05 -5.04
C LYS A 348 19.59 8.83 -6.18
N ALA A 349 18.54 8.04 -5.99
CA ALA A 349 17.55 7.78 -7.04
C ALA A 349 16.75 9.04 -7.43
N LEU A 350 16.43 9.90 -6.47
CA LEU A 350 15.73 11.17 -6.67
C LEU A 350 16.58 12.14 -7.50
N TRP A 351 17.81 12.41 -7.09
CA TRP A 351 18.72 13.33 -7.79
C TRP A 351 19.07 12.81 -9.17
N THR A 352 19.36 11.52 -9.33
CA THR A 352 19.63 10.93 -10.65
C THR A 352 18.45 11.17 -11.60
N THR A 353 17.21 11.07 -11.10
CA THR A 353 16.01 11.31 -11.91
C THR A 353 15.82 12.80 -12.20
N LEU A 354 15.94 13.66 -11.20
CA LEU A 354 15.75 15.11 -11.36
C LEU A 354 16.80 15.73 -12.29
N LEU A 355 18.06 15.30 -12.19
CA LEU A 355 19.16 15.78 -13.04
C LEU A 355 18.93 15.43 -14.51
N ASP A 356 18.57 14.18 -14.81
CA ASP A 356 18.15 13.77 -16.16
C ASP A 356 17.03 14.68 -16.70
N GLN A 357 16.01 14.95 -15.87
CA GLN A 357 14.87 15.76 -16.31
C GLN A 357 15.21 17.25 -16.48
N SER A 358 16.16 17.76 -15.70
CA SER A 358 16.65 19.13 -15.82
C SER A 358 17.44 19.39 -17.11
N ILE A 359 17.79 18.33 -17.85
CA ILE A 359 18.58 18.40 -19.08
C ILE A 359 17.74 18.12 -20.34
N ILE A 360 16.74 17.23 -20.23
CA ILE A 360 16.08 16.61 -21.40
C ILE A 360 14.75 17.27 -21.80
N VAL A 361 14.08 18.00 -20.88
CA VAL A 361 12.66 18.37 -21.03
C VAL A 361 12.48 19.87 -21.33
N ASP A 362 11.24 20.26 -21.66
CA ASP A 362 10.80 21.66 -21.78
C ASP A 362 11.18 22.54 -20.56
N ASP A 363 11.16 23.85 -20.77
CA ASP A 363 11.64 24.84 -19.80
C ASP A 363 10.91 24.79 -18.45
N ASP A 364 9.62 24.46 -18.42
CA ASP A 364 8.84 24.30 -17.17
C ASP A 364 9.37 23.14 -16.33
N ALA A 365 9.42 21.94 -16.92
CA ALA A 365 9.88 20.75 -16.24
C ALA A 365 11.33 20.90 -15.75
N ARG A 366 12.15 21.59 -16.55
CA ARG A 366 13.51 21.92 -16.23
C ARG A 366 13.62 22.81 -14.99
N GLN A 367 12.86 23.91 -14.94
CA GLN A 367 12.89 24.85 -13.81
C GLN A 367 12.42 24.16 -12.53
N VAL A 368 11.30 23.45 -12.58
CA VAL A 368 10.71 22.80 -11.41
C VAL A 368 11.62 21.68 -10.85
N CYS A 369 12.33 20.94 -11.71
CA CYS A 369 13.33 19.97 -11.24
C CYS A 369 14.54 20.65 -10.59
N ALA A 370 15.03 21.74 -11.20
CA ALA A 370 16.13 22.54 -10.66
C ALA A 370 15.78 23.14 -9.29
N ASP A 371 14.56 23.64 -9.11
CA ASP A 371 14.05 24.15 -7.83
C ASP A 371 14.06 23.08 -6.74
N LEU A 372 13.54 21.88 -7.06
CA LEU A 372 13.53 20.78 -6.09
C LEU A 372 14.94 20.30 -5.75
N ILE A 373 15.84 20.18 -6.73
CA ILE A 373 17.25 19.85 -6.46
C ILE A 373 17.86 20.91 -5.53
N ALA A 374 17.71 22.20 -5.87
CA ALA A 374 18.24 23.31 -5.10
C ALA A 374 17.76 23.27 -3.64
N SER A 375 16.47 23.10 -3.39
CA SER A 375 15.92 22.95 -2.04
C SER A 375 16.51 21.73 -1.32
N THR A 376 16.58 20.56 -1.97
CA THR A 376 17.12 19.36 -1.29
C THR A 376 18.58 19.51 -0.88
N ILE A 377 19.44 20.14 -1.68
CA ILE A 377 20.87 20.28 -1.34
C ILE A 377 21.17 21.46 -0.39
N THR A 378 20.24 22.40 -0.24
CA THR A 378 20.43 23.60 0.60
C THR A 378 19.70 23.52 1.93
N GLU A 379 18.56 22.85 1.99
CA GLU A 379 17.70 22.79 3.18
C GLU A 379 17.89 21.50 3.99
N LEU A 380 18.25 20.37 3.34
CA LEU A 380 18.56 19.13 4.05
C LEU A 380 19.95 19.22 4.71
N LYS A 381 20.08 18.60 5.88
CA LYS A 381 21.36 18.41 6.56
C LYS A 381 22.06 17.18 5.97
N LEU A 382 22.66 17.35 4.79
CA LEU A 382 23.33 16.26 4.09
C LEU A 382 24.57 15.77 4.86
N THR A 383 24.75 14.46 4.92
CA THR A 383 26.01 13.85 5.36
C THR A 383 27.11 14.12 4.32
N PRO A 384 28.40 14.01 4.70
CA PRO A 384 29.49 14.13 3.74
C PRO A 384 29.38 13.17 2.55
N ASP A 385 28.86 11.96 2.77
CA ASP A 385 28.71 10.93 1.74
C ASP A 385 27.52 11.20 0.81
N GLU A 386 26.40 11.70 1.34
CA GLU A 386 25.26 12.19 0.55
C GLU A 386 25.67 13.35 -0.34
N ALA A 387 26.40 14.34 0.22
CA ALA A 387 26.91 15.48 -0.54
C ALA A 387 27.88 15.04 -1.65
N ALA A 388 28.82 14.13 -1.35
CA ALA A 388 29.71 13.56 -2.36
C ALA A 388 28.92 12.82 -3.44
N THR A 389 27.89 12.06 -3.06
CA THR A 389 27.00 11.37 -4.00
C THR A 389 26.27 12.34 -4.92
N PHE A 390 25.73 13.43 -4.38
CA PHE A 390 25.13 14.49 -5.19
C PHE A 390 26.13 15.07 -6.20
N PHE A 391 27.34 15.44 -5.76
CA PHE A 391 28.34 16.02 -6.67
C PHE A 391 28.75 15.06 -7.78
N ARG A 392 28.91 13.76 -7.49
CA ARG A 392 29.21 12.76 -8.53
C ARG A 392 28.10 12.73 -9.58
N LEU A 393 26.84 12.60 -9.14
CA LEU A 393 25.70 12.58 -10.06
C LEU A 393 25.59 13.88 -10.88
N PHE A 394 25.89 15.02 -10.27
CA PHE A 394 25.85 16.32 -10.94
C PHE A 394 26.93 16.43 -12.03
N MET A 395 28.15 15.97 -11.75
CA MET A 395 29.24 15.91 -12.74
C MET A 395 28.91 14.91 -13.86
N GLU A 396 28.38 13.73 -13.54
CA GLU A 396 27.93 12.72 -14.52
C GLU A 396 26.89 13.30 -15.48
N ALA A 397 25.86 13.95 -14.93
CA ALA A 397 24.81 14.58 -15.73
C ALA A 397 25.37 15.65 -16.68
N GLN A 398 26.39 16.36 -16.22
CA GLN A 398 27.00 17.48 -16.97
C GLN A 398 27.93 16.94 -18.07
N GLY A 399 28.75 15.93 -17.78
CA GLY A 399 29.57 15.25 -18.77
C GLY A 399 28.74 14.58 -19.87
N GLY A 400 27.57 14.05 -19.55
CA GLY A 400 26.64 13.48 -20.53
C GLY A 400 25.94 14.51 -21.42
N SER A 401 25.92 15.79 -21.06
CA SER A 401 25.21 16.84 -21.80
C SER A 401 25.91 18.21 -21.71
N PRO A 402 27.15 18.32 -22.21
CA PRO A 402 28.02 19.46 -21.97
C PRO A 402 27.53 20.76 -22.61
N LYS A 403 26.51 20.76 -23.47
CA LYS A 403 25.95 21.97 -24.09
C LYS A 403 24.79 22.59 -23.31
N VAL A 404 24.27 21.89 -22.30
CA VAL A 404 23.05 22.28 -21.60
C VAL A 404 23.40 23.10 -20.34
N ASP A 405 23.10 24.41 -20.36
CA ASP A 405 23.38 25.31 -19.21
C ASP A 405 22.24 25.25 -18.19
N PHE A 406 22.55 25.10 -16.90
CA PHE A 406 21.55 24.93 -15.85
C PHE A 406 20.77 26.21 -15.51
N PRO A 407 19.56 26.08 -14.96
CA PRO A 407 18.83 27.21 -14.36
C PRO A 407 19.66 27.94 -13.30
N SER A 408 19.48 29.27 -13.20
CA SER A 408 20.28 30.14 -12.34
C SER A 408 20.20 29.78 -10.86
N ASN A 409 19.02 29.40 -10.38
CA ASN A 409 18.81 28.99 -8.99
C ASN A 409 19.58 27.71 -8.63
N LEU A 410 19.63 26.73 -9.54
CA LEU A 410 20.42 25.51 -9.34
C LEU A 410 21.92 25.82 -9.30
N LYS A 411 22.40 26.72 -10.17
CA LYS A 411 23.80 27.17 -10.16
C LYS A 411 24.18 27.80 -8.81
N THR A 412 23.34 28.69 -8.30
CA THR A 412 23.53 29.32 -6.98
C THR A 412 23.51 28.30 -5.85
N ALA A 413 22.56 27.36 -5.87
CA ALA A 413 22.43 26.31 -4.85
C ALA A 413 23.64 25.35 -4.87
N VAL A 414 24.12 24.97 -6.05
CA VAL A 414 25.31 24.12 -6.19
C VAL A 414 26.56 24.83 -5.66
N ARG A 415 26.75 26.12 -5.96
CA ARG A 415 27.86 26.89 -5.37
C ARG A 415 27.78 26.91 -3.84
N ALA A 416 26.60 27.17 -3.28
CA ALA A 416 26.40 27.15 -1.83
C ALA A 416 26.68 25.75 -1.23
N ALA A 417 26.26 24.68 -1.90
CA ALA A 417 26.54 23.31 -1.49
C ALA A 417 28.04 22.99 -1.55
N CYS A 418 28.76 23.44 -2.59
CA CYS A 418 30.21 23.28 -2.70
C CYS A 418 30.95 23.95 -1.53
N LEU A 419 30.53 25.15 -1.14
CA LEU A 419 31.11 25.87 0.00
C LEU A 419 30.80 25.17 1.32
N ARG A 420 29.55 24.72 1.52
CA ARG A 420 29.12 24.04 2.74
C ARG A 420 29.77 22.67 2.92
N HIS A 421 29.96 21.94 1.82
CA HIS A 421 30.49 20.58 1.80
C HIS A 421 31.82 20.51 1.02
N ALA A 422 32.73 21.47 1.29
CA ALA A 422 33.97 21.64 0.55
C ALA A 422 34.84 20.37 0.51
N ALA A 423 34.94 19.64 1.63
CA ALA A 423 35.70 18.38 1.67
C ALA A 423 35.10 17.31 0.74
N SER A 424 33.78 17.13 0.75
CA SER A 424 33.08 16.19 -0.13
C SER A 424 33.22 16.59 -1.60
N PHE A 425 33.09 17.89 -1.89
CA PHE A 425 33.30 18.41 -3.24
C PHE A 425 34.74 18.19 -3.71
N ASP A 426 35.73 18.41 -2.85
CA ASP A 426 37.15 18.24 -3.18
C ASP A 426 37.51 16.80 -3.53
N VAL A 427 36.93 15.82 -2.82
CA VAL A 427 37.10 14.39 -3.14
C VAL A 427 36.58 14.12 -4.55
N VAL A 428 35.34 14.50 -4.84
CA VAL A 428 34.71 14.25 -6.14
C VAL A 428 35.39 15.02 -7.26
N ARG A 429 35.82 16.26 -7.00
CA ARG A 429 36.58 17.09 -7.93
C ARG A 429 37.89 16.40 -8.33
N LYS A 430 38.63 15.83 -7.38
CA LYS A 430 39.88 15.09 -7.66
C LYS A 430 39.62 13.82 -8.48
N GLU A 431 38.56 13.09 -8.16
CA GLU A 431 38.12 11.93 -8.95
C GLU A 431 37.85 12.33 -10.41
N TRP A 432 37.08 13.40 -10.61
CA TRP A 432 36.69 13.87 -11.95
C TRP A 432 37.81 14.56 -12.73
N ILE A 433 38.80 15.20 -12.09
CA ILE A 433 39.97 15.74 -12.81
C ILE A 433 40.71 14.62 -13.56
N VAL A 434 40.77 13.41 -12.98
CA VAL A 434 41.39 12.24 -13.62
C VAL A 434 40.51 11.68 -14.73
N GLN A 435 39.19 11.72 -14.56
CA GLN A 435 38.23 11.15 -15.50
C GLN A 435 37.94 12.07 -16.69
N ASP A 436 37.61 13.33 -16.44
CA ASP A 436 37.35 14.38 -17.44
C ASP A 436 37.46 15.77 -16.78
N ALA A 437 38.65 16.38 -16.89
CA ALA A 437 38.90 17.72 -16.36
C ALA A 437 38.03 18.81 -17.00
N GLY A 438 37.55 18.61 -18.23
CA GLY A 438 36.69 19.57 -18.93
C GLY A 438 35.32 19.72 -18.26
N VAL A 439 34.79 18.64 -17.69
CA VAL A 439 33.53 18.69 -16.91
C VAL A 439 33.70 19.52 -15.64
N VAL A 440 34.83 19.35 -14.95
CA VAL A 440 35.16 20.12 -13.74
C VAL A 440 35.27 21.61 -14.05
N GLU A 441 36.02 21.98 -15.09
CA GLU A 441 36.16 23.38 -15.53
C GLU A 441 34.82 24.00 -15.91
N ALA A 442 33.97 23.24 -16.62
CA ALA A 442 32.63 23.68 -17.01
C ALA A 442 31.74 23.93 -15.78
N VAL A 443 31.75 23.04 -14.78
CA VAL A 443 30.95 23.19 -13.57
C VAL A 443 31.42 24.39 -12.73
N ILE A 444 32.73 24.54 -12.53
CA ILE A 444 33.32 25.68 -11.81
C ILE A 444 32.93 27.00 -12.48
N THR A 445 33.06 27.06 -13.81
CA THR A 445 32.73 28.27 -14.59
C THR A 445 31.24 28.58 -14.54
N ARG A 446 30.37 27.59 -14.77
CA ARG A 446 28.91 27.81 -14.81
C ARG A 446 28.34 28.15 -13.45
N CYS A 447 28.82 27.52 -12.38
CA CYS A 447 28.35 27.80 -11.02
C CYS A 447 29.06 29.01 -10.40
N SER A 448 29.94 29.69 -11.15
CA SER A 448 30.71 30.85 -10.69
C SER A 448 31.50 30.59 -9.41
N ILE A 449 32.11 29.40 -9.29
CA ILE A 449 32.91 29.02 -8.12
C ILE A 449 34.32 29.59 -8.29
N ALA A 450 34.77 30.41 -7.36
CA ALA A 450 36.05 31.09 -7.48
C ALA A 450 37.21 30.14 -7.11
N PRO A 451 38.40 30.25 -7.74
CA PRO A 451 39.54 29.35 -7.47
C PRO A 451 40.06 29.37 -6.02
N HIS A 452 39.76 30.42 -5.24
CA HIS A 452 40.13 30.50 -3.82
C HIS A 452 39.11 29.84 -2.89
N GLU A 453 37.90 29.57 -3.38
CA GLU A 453 36.83 28.90 -2.63
C GLU A 453 37.03 27.37 -2.59
N ILE A 454 37.86 26.85 -3.49
CA ILE A 454 38.14 25.44 -3.67
C ILE A 454 39.65 25.30 -3.60
N GLY A 455 40.20 24.66 -2.57
CA GLY A 455 41.65 24.60 -2.36
C GLY A 455 42.42 24.21 -3.63
N ILE A 456 43.61 24.79 -3.84
CA ILE A 456 44.40 24.57 -5.07
C ILE A 456 44.70 23.07 -5.21
N THR A 457 44.35 22.48 -6.36
CA THR A 457 44.64 21.06 -6.61
C THR A 457 46.10 20.85 -7.04
N SER A 458 46.65 19.67 -6.77
CA SER A 458 48.02 19.28 -7.18
C SER A 458 48.27 19.43 -8.69
N ALA A 459 47.25 19.21 -9.52
CA ALA A 459 47.32 19.41 -10.97
C ALA A 459 47.44 20.90 -11.39
N GLU A 460 46.81 21.81 -10.66
CA GLU A 460 46.95 23.26 -10.86
C GLU A 460 48.32 23.77 -10.39
N THR A 461 48.94 23.08 -9.43
CA THR A 461 50.29 23.40 -8.98
C THR A 461 51.33 22.96 -10.01
N GLU A 462 51.14 21.82 -10.67
CA GLU A 462 52.01 21.37 -11.78
C GLU A 462 51.89 22.25 -13.01
N THR A 463 50.68 22.59 -13.45
CA THR A 463 50.47 23.49 -14.60
C THR A 463 50.94 24.92 -14.31
N ASN A 464 50.78 25.44 -13.09
CA ASN A 464 51.36 26.72 -12.69
C ASN A 464 52.88 26.67 -12.53
N ALA A 465 53.45 25.54 -12.08
CA ALA A 465 54.90 25.33 -12.03
C ALA A 465 55.50 25.26 -13.43
N GLU A 466 54.83 24.61 -14.39
CA GLU A 466 55.22 24.58 -15.80
C GLU A 466 55.10 25.96 -16.45
N ARG A 467 54.00 26.70 -16.20
CA ARG A 467 53.85 28.09 -16.67
C ARG A 467 54.91 29.03 -16.06
N LYS A 468 55.25 28.87 -14.77
CA LYS A 468 56.37 29.59 -14.13
C LYS A 468 57.74 29.18 -14.70
N LYS A 469 57.98 27.88 -14.98
CA LYS A 469 59.20 27.40 -15.66
C LYS A 469 59.33 27.97 -17.08
N ARG A 470 58.24 28.02 -17.86
CA ARG A 470 58.21 28.65 -19.20
C ARG A 470 58.47 30.15 -19.13
N ARG A 471 57.86 30.87 -18.19
CA ARG A 471 58.13 32.31 -17.99
C ARG A 471 59.58 32.59 -17.57
N ARG A 472 60.18 31.76 -16.70
CA ARG A 472 61.59 31.88 -16.32
C ARG A 472 62.54 31.59 -17.48
N ARG A 473 62.24 30.60 -18.34
CA ARG A 473 63.03 30.33 -19.57
C ARG A 473 62.99 31.51 -20.56
N ASN A 474 61.82 32.11 -20.78
CA ASN A 474 61.70 33.26 -21.70
C ASN A 474 62.34 34.55 -21.14
N SER A 475 62.35 34.72 -19.81
CA SER A 475 63.06 35.82 -19.16
C SER A 475 64.58 35.67 -19.23
N SER A 476 65.09 34.44 -19.16
CA SER A 476 66.53 34.15 -19.24
C SER A 476 67.07 34.30 -20.67
N MET A 477 66.27 33.97 -21.70
CA MET A 477 66.67 34.21 -23.10
C MET A 477 66.76 35.71 -23.42
N ARG A 478 65.87 36.55 -22.87
CA ARG A 478 65.91 38.00 -23.13
C ARG A 478 67.07 38.76 -22.46
N GLN A 479 67.73 38.18 -21.46
CA GLN A 479 68.90 38.79 -20.80
C GLN A 479 70.24 38.35 -21.41
N SER A 480 70.23 37.50 -22.44
CA SER A 480 71.45 37.05 -23.14
C SER A 480 71.64 37.68 -24.53
N GLU A 481 70.78 38.63 -24.91
CA GLU A 481 70.87 39.41 -26.17
C GLU A 481 71.01 40.93 -25.89
N SER A 482 71.64 41.32 -24.78
CA SER A 482 71.96 42.73 -24.46
C SER A 482 73.46 43.00 -24.57
#